data_AF-A0A0M3HH74-F1
#
_entry.id   AF-A0A0M3HH74-F1
#
_cell.length_a   1.000
_cell.length_b   1.000
_cell.length_c   1.000
_cell.angle_alpha   90.00
_cell.angle_beta   90.00
_cell.angle_gamma   90.00
#
_symmetry.space_group_name_H-M   'P 1'
#
loop_
_entity.id
_entity.type
_entity.pdbx_description
1 polymer ?
#
loop_
_entity_poly.entity_id
_entity_poly.type
_entity_poly.pdbx_seq_one_letter_code
_entity_poly.pdbx_strand_id
1 'polypeptide(L)'
;NEKYTSIVAYFRTTQRCTVIDARETAPQKAYRDMYLNDEFGSKYAIATPGEIAGYWLAYKRFGSGRISWADLVKPAIDLCRNGVPISEYLGYVLGVKEKHFRTLPSMQNELRYFFCLFDLFTIICTSTVTVVIYILADTILLLHNFSNISLS
;
A
#
# COMPACT_ATOMS: atom_id res chain seq x y z
N ASN A 1 -13.28 22.06 1.61
CA ASN A 1 -13.20 20.68 2.13
C ASN A 1 -12.93 19.72 0.97
N GLU A 2 -11.70 19.74 0.47
CA GLU A 2 -11.25 18.79 -0.54
C GLU A 2 -10.84 17.49 0.17
N LYS A 3 -11.53 16.39 -0.13
CA LYS A 3 -11.22 15.07 0.43
C LYS A 3 -10.38 14.32 -0.60
N TYR A 4 -9.12 14.06 -0.29
CA TYR A 4 -8.13 13.53 -1.25
C TYR A 4 -8.06 11.99 -1.32
N THR A 5 -8.67 11.26 -0.37
CA THR A 5 -8.68 9.78 -0.38
C THR A 5 -10.12 9.28 -0.31
N SER A 6 -10.79 9.29 -1.45
CA SER A 6 -12.18 8.84 -1.55
C SER A 6 -12.43 8.22 -2.92
N ILE A 7 -13.10 7.07 -2.94
CA ILE A 7 -13.51 6.41 -4.18
C ILE A 7 -14.80 7.10 -4.63
N VAL A 8 -14.77 7.71 -5.82
CA VAL A 8 -15.95 8.33 -6.43
C VAL A 8 -16.48 7.41 -7.52
N ALA A 9 -17.67 6.84 -7.30
CA ALA A 9 -18.32 5.95 -8.24
C ALA A 9 -19.53 6.64 -8.87
N TYR A 10 -19.48 6.83 -10.19
CA TYR A 10 -20.61 7.35 -10.96
C TYR A 10 -21.34 6.22 -11.69
N PHE A 11 -22.64 6.07 -11.42
CA PHE A 11 -23.48 5.05 -12.04
C PHE A 11 -24.28 5.67 -13.17
N ARG A 12 -23.92 5.33 -14.41
CA ARG A 12 -24.61 5.83 -15.61
C ARG A 12 -26.10 5.47 -15.64
N THR A 13 -26.46 4.27 -15.21
CA THR A 13 -27.85 3.77 -15.24
C THR A 13 -28.77 4.55 -14.31
N THR A 14 -28.30 4.93 -13.13
CA THR A 14 -29.08 5.68 -12.14
C THR A 14 -28.77 7.18 -12.16
N GLN A 15 -27.80 7.61 -12.98
CA GLN A 15 -27.24 8.96 -13.02
C GLN A 15 -26.85 9.50 -11.62
N ARG A 16 -26.37 8.63 -10.74
CA ARG A 16 -25.99 8.98 -9.37
C ARG A 16 -24.50 8.83 -9.14
N CYS A 17 -23.97 9.74 -8.35
CA CYS A 17 -22.61 9.69 -7.84
C CYS A 17 -22.65 9.23 -6.38
N THR A 18 -21.82 8.26 -6.03
CA THR A 18 -21.60 7.83 -4.64
C THR A 18 -20.13 7.97 -4.29
N VAL A 19 -19.86 8.43 -3.07
CA VAL A 19 -18.50 8.59 -2.57
C VAL A 19 -18.29 7.63 -1.40
N ILE A 20 -17.23 6.84 -1.45
CA ILE A 20 -16.74 6.05 -0.32
C ILE A 20 -15.56 6.80 0.28
N ASP A 21 -15.71 7.27 1.52
CA ASP A 21 -14.65 7.92 2.28
C ASP A 21 -13.82 6.84 2.99
N ALA A 22 -12.60 6.62 2.51
CA ALA A 22 -11.63 5.68 3.08
C ALA A 22 -10.49 6.40 3.83
N ARG A 23 -10.71 7.70 4.14
CA ARG A 23 -10.27 8.38 5.37
C ARG A 23 -9.37 7.64 6.33
N GLU A 24 -8.06 7.87 6.36
CA GLU A 24 -7.30 7.52 7.56
C GLU A 24 -7.86 8.30 8.77
N THR A 25 -7.94 7.62 9.90
CA THR A 25 -8.50 8.19 11.14
C THR A 25 -7.47 8.15 12.25
N ALA A 26 -7.40 9.22 13.05
CA ALA A 26 -6.51 9.27 14.21
C ALA A 26 -6.76 8.06 15.13
N PRO A 27 -5.71 7.40 15.64
CA PRO A 27 -5.87 6.26 16.52
C PRO A 27 -6.57 6.68 17.82
N GLN A 28 -7.25 5.74 18.49
CA GLN A 28 -8.05 6.03 19.69
C GLN A 28 -7.25 6.69 20.83
N LYS A 29 -5.94 6.42 20.90
CA LYS A 29 -5.02 6.99 21.91
C LYS A 29 -4.43 8.35 21.50
N ALA A 30 -4.80 8.90 20.34
CA ALA A 30 -4.35 10.21 19.90
C ALA A 30 -4.96 11.33 20.76
N TYR A 31 -4.19 12.38 21.00
CA TYR A 31 -4.61 13.58 21.72
C TYR A 31 -4.02 14.82 21.06
N ARG A 32 -4.65 15.99 21.25
CA ARG A 32 -4.38 17.22 20.50
C ARG A 32 -2.89 17.62 20.46
N ASP A 33 -2.21 17.47 21.59
CA ASP A 33 -0.87 18.02 21.80
C ASP A 33 0.25 16.96 21.65
N MET A 34 -0.05 15.80 21.06
CA MET A 34 0.88 14.66 20.94
C MET A 34 2.14 14.92 20.10
N TYR A 35 2.20 16.05 19.41
CA TYR A 35 3.36 16.48 18.61
C TYR A 35 4.19 17.58 19.26
N LEU A 36 3.73 18.17 20.37
CA LEU A 36 4.45 19.26 21.01
C LEU A 36 5.72 18.74 21.68
N ASN A 37 6.84 19.43 21.47
CA ASN A 37 8.14 19.19 22.12
C ASN A 37 8.75 17.79 21.89
N ASP A 38 8.36 17.08 20.83
CA ASP A 38 8.99 15.81 20.42
C ASP A 38 9.60 15.96 19.02
N GLU A 39 10.92 16.11 18.95
CA GLU A 39 11.69 16.18 17.70
C GLU A 39 11.51 14.92 16.82
N PHE A 40 11.14 13.79 17.43
CA PHE A 40 10.82 12.53 16.76
C PHE A 40 9.31 12.25 16.71
N GLY A 41 8.48 13.29 16.74
CA GLY A 41 7.01 13.19 16.68
C GLY A 41 6.48 12.52 15.40
N SER A 42 7.32 12.30 14.38
CA SER A 42 6.97 11.57 13.15
C SER A 42 6.45 10.14 13.41
N LYS A 43 6.87 9.50 14.51
CA LYS A 43 6.35 8.19 14.93
C LYS A 43 4.83 8.19 15.22
N TYR A 44 4.29 9.36 15.56
CA TYR A 44 2.87 9.56 15.84
C TYR A 44 2.04 9.89 14.59
N ALA A 45 2.70 10.12 13.46
CA ALA A 45 2.05 10.50 12.20
C ALA A 45 1.31 9.35 11.52
N ILE A 46 1.47 8.11 12.00
CA ILE A 46 0.76 6.94 11.47
C ILE A 46 -0.69 6.97 11.96
N ALA A 47 -1.61 7.32 11.06
CA ALA A 47 -3.04 7.19 11.27
C ALA A 47 -3.52 5.76 10.96
N THR A 48 -4.74 5.42 11.38
CA THR A 48 -5.35 4.11 11.10
C THR A 48 -5.69 4.03 9.61
N PRO A 49 -5.08 3.10 8.84
CA PRO A 49 -5.31 3.02 7.40
C PRO A 49 -6.72 2.49 7.09
N GLY A 50 -7.46 3.19 6.22
CA GLY A 50 -8.83 2.83 5.82
C GLY A 50 -8.95 2.20 4.42
N GLU A 51 -7.85 2.14 3.66
CA GLU A 51 -7.87 1.85 2.22
C GLU A 51 -8.45 0.46 1.88
N ILE A 52 -7.94 -0.61 2.52
CA ILE A 52 -8.43 -1.98 2.29
C ILE A 52 -9.91 -2.11 2.65
N ALA A 53 -10.33 -1.48 3.75
CA ALA A 53 -11.74 -1.47 4.15
C ALA A 53 -12.62 -0.74 3.13
N GLY A 54 -12.11 0.35 2.55
CA GLY A 54 -12.76 1.08 1.46
C GLY A 54 -12.94 0.22 0.21
N TYR A 55 -11.90 -0.50 -0.23
CA TYR A 55 -11.99 -1.43 -1.36
C TYR A 55 -12.95 -2.57 -1.11
N TRP A 56 -12.92 -3.16 0.09
CA TRP A 56 -13.85 -4.22 0.47
C TRP A 56 -15.31 -3.73 0.49
N LEU A 57 -15.57 -2.53 1.00
CA LEU A 57 -16.90 -1.92 0.97
C LEU A 57 -17.38 -1.66 -0.46
N ALA A 58 -16.49 -1.15 -1.33
CA ALA A 58 -16.79 -0.95 -2.74
C ALA A 58 -17.12 -2.27 -3.44
N TYR A 59 -16.32 -3.33 -3.18
CA TYR A 59 -16.56 -4.67 -3.71
C TYR A 59 -17.89 -5.25 -3.22
N LYS A 60 -18.22 -5.14 -1.92
CA LYS A 60 -19.50 -5.63 -1.40
C LYS A 60 -20.71 -4.89 -1.97
N ARG A 61 -20.62 -3.57 -2.15
CA ARG A 61 -21.76 -2.75 -2.59
C ARG A 61 -21.95 -2.72 -4.10
N PHE A 62 -20.84 -2.73 -4.85
CA PHE A 62 -20.83 -2.45 -6.28
C PHE A 62 -20.15 -3.53 -7.11
N GLY A 63 -19.68 -4.61 -6.48
CA GLY A 63 -19.09 -5.74 -7.18
C GLY A 63 -20.08 -6.35 -8.16
N SER A 64 -19.58 -6.77 -9.32
CA SER A 64 -20.38 -7.37 -10.38
C SER A 64 -20.90 -8.78 -10.02
N GLY A 65 -20.38 -9.38 -8.95
CA GLY A 65 -20.64 -10.77 -8.55
C GLY A 65 -20.01 -11.82 -9.47
N ARG A 66 -19.36 -11.41 -10.56
CA ARG A 66 -18.75 -12.31 -11.56
C ARG A 66 -17.29 -12.66 -11.27
N ILE A 67 -16.63 -11.82 -10.50
CA ILE A 67 -15.21 -11.93 -10.15
C ILE A 67 -15.15 -11.97 -8.63
N SER A 68 -14.48 -12.98 -8.07
CA SER A 68 -14.31 -13.08 -6.64
C SER A 68 -13.32 -12.02 -6.13
N TRP A 69 -13.38 -11.70 -4.84
CA TRP A 69 -12.40 -10.80 -4.22
C TRP A 69 -10.97 -11.34 -4.36
N ALA A 70 -10.83 -12.66 -4.21
CA ALA A 70 -9.58 -13.39 -4.42
C ALA A 70 -8.99 -13.14 -5.83
N ASP A 71 -9.81 -13.23 -6.86
CA ASP A 71 -9.38 -13.04 -8.26
C ASP A 71 -8.98 -11.59 -8.55
N LEU A 72 -9.56 -10.60 -7.86
CA LEU A 72 -9.15 -9.20 -7.99
C LEU A 72 -7.77 -8.93 -7.38
N VAL A 73 -7.45 -9.64 -6.30
CA VAL A 73 -6.23 -9.44 -5.52
C VAL A 73 -5.05 -10.26 -6.08
N LYS A 74 -5.32 -11.42 -6.66
CA LYS A 74 -4.31 -12.35 -7.19
C LYS A 74 -3.28 -11.71 -8.14
N PRO A 75 -3.65 -10.87 -9.13
CA PRO A 75 -2.67 -10.23 -10.01
C PRO A 75 -1.65 -9.39 -9.23
N ALA A 76 -2.05 -8.73 -8.14
CA ALA A 76 -1.14 -7.95 -7.30
C ALA A 76 -0.13 -8.86 -6.57
N ILE A 77 -0.56 -10.04 -6.11
CA ILE A 77 0.33 -11.05 -5.52
C ILE A 77 1.36 -11.51 -6.55
N ASP A 78 0.91 -11.82 -7.76
CA ASP A 78 1.78 -12.28 -8.84
C ASP A 78 2.84 -11.21 -9.20
N LEU A 79 2.44 -9.93 -9.29
CA LEU A 79 3.38 -8.83 -9.51
C LEU A 79 4.38 -8.69 -8.36
N CYS A 80 3.93 -8.83 -7.11
CA CYS A 80 4.82 -8.74 -5.95
C CYS A 80 5.81 -9.90 -5.86
N ARG A 81 5.46 -11.10 -6.33
CA ARG A 81 6.32 -12.31 -6.31
C ARG A 81 7.24 -12.42 -7.51
N ASN A 82 6.75 -12.10 -8.70
CA ASN A 82 7.51 -12.20 -9.94
C ASN A 82 8.37 -10.94 -10.20
N GLY A 83 8.01 -9.83 -9.54
CA GLY A 83 8.64 -8.54 -9.69
C GLY A 83 8.18 -7.76 -10.91
N VAL A 84 8.38 -6.44 -10.85
CA VAL A 84 8.03 -5.52 -11.93
C VAL A 84 9.19 -4.60 -12.25
N PRO A 85 9.42 -4.25 -13.53
CA PRO A 85 10.42 -3.25 -13.88
C PRO A 85 10.01 -1.89 -13.31
N ILE A 86 10.93 -1.21 -12.64
CA ILE A 86 10.67 0.12 -12.09
C ILE A 86 10.84 1.20 -13.14
N SER A 87 10.07 2.28 -13.01
CA SER A 87 10.26 3.47 -13.82
C SER A 87 11.54 4.21 -13.38
N GLU A 88 12.12 4.97 -14.31
CA GLU A 88 13.30 5.81 -14.06
C GLU A 88 13.09 6.75 -12.86
N TYR A 89 11.90 7.34 -12.75
CA TYR A 89 11.53 8.21 -11.64
C TYR A 89 11.55 7.48 -10.29
N LEU A 90 10.98 6.26 -10.23
CA LEU A 90 11.00 5.47 -9.00
C LEU A 90 12.43 5.07 -8.62
N GLY A 91 13.25 4.69 -9.59
CA GLY A 91 14.68 4.40 -9.38
C GLY A 91 15.44 5.61 -8.82
N TYR A 92 15.22 6.79 -9.39
CA TYR A 92 15.79 8.04 -8.88
C TYR A 92 15.40 8.32 -7.43
N VAL A 93 14.10 8.23 -7.11
CA VAL A 93 13.60 8.49 -5.74
C VAL A 93 14.20 7.49 -4.74
N LEU A 94 14.28 6.21 -5.10
CA LEU A 94 14.89 5.18 -4.26
C LEU A 94 16.37 5.49 -3.99
N GLY A 95 17.14 5.90 -5.02
CA GLY A 95 18.54 6.29 -4.86
C GLY A 95 18.73 7.51 -3.94
N VAL A 96 17.85 8.51 -4.06
CA VAL A 96 17.88 9.70 -3.18
C VAL A 96 17.54 9.33 -1.72
N LYS A 97 16.57 8.44 -1.52
CA LYS A 97 16.07 8.06 -0.18
C LYS A 97 16.86 6.94 0.48
N GLU A 98 17.74 6.28 -0.25
CA GLU A 98 18.51 5.14 0.23
C GLU A 98 19.25 5.41 1.54
N LYS A 99 19.95 6.56 1.64
CA LYS A 99 20.67 6.97 2.85
C LYS A 99 19.74 7.04 4.06
N HIS A 100 18.52 7.53 3.87
CA HIS A 100 17.51 7.62 4.92
C HIS A 100 16.98 6.23 5.31
N PHE A 101 16.73 5.35 4.35
CA PHE A 101 16.31 3.98 4.68
C PHE A 101 17.35 3.22 5.49
N ARG A 102 18.65 3.43 5.20
CA ARG A 102 19.74 2.83 5.96
C ARG A 102 19.84 3.34 7.40
N THR A 103 19.32 4.52 7.71
CA THR A 103 19.31 5.03 9.10
C THR A 103 18.26 4.36 9.98
N LEU A 104 17.24 3.71 9.41
CA LEU A 104 16.14 3.12 10.15
C LEU A 104 16.47 1.67 10.53
N PRO A 105 16.58 1.30 11.83
CA PRO A 105 16.95 -0.05 12.25
C PRO A 105 15.98 -1.14 11.75
N SER A 106 14.68 -0.82 11.72
CA SER A 106 13.64 -1.73 11.20
C SER A 106 13.81 -2.00 9.70
N MET A 107 14.32 -1.02 8.94
CA MET A 107 14.55 -1.18 7.51
C MET A 107 15.92 -1.75 7.19
N GLN A 108 16.93 -1.66 8.06
CA GLN A 108 18.27 -2.20 7.78
C GLN A 108 18.24 -3.70 7.46
N ASN A 109 17.41 -4.47 8.16
CA ASN A 109 17.23 -5.90 7.90
C ASN A 109 16.38 -6.14 6.64
N GLU A 110 15.36 -5.31 6.41
CA GLU A 110 14.40 -5.46 5.30
C GLU A 110 14.92 -4.94 3.96
N LEU A 111 15.82 -3.97 3.97
CA LEU A 111 16.53 -3.50 2.77
C LEU A 111 17.34 -4.62 2.14
N ARG A 112 17.78 -5.61 2.93
CA ARG A 112 18.37 -6.83 2.38
C ARG A 112 17.35 -7.58 1.53
N TYR A 113 16.08 -7.70 1.92
CA TYR A 113 15.06 -8.37 1.11
C TYR A 113 14.49 -7.51 -0.03
N PHE A 114 14.45 -6.19 0.14
CA PHE A 114 13.93 -5.25 -0.86
C PHE A 114 14.97 -4.90 -1.95
N PHE A 115 16.27 -4.91 -1.61
CA PHE A 115 17.37 -4.60 -2.54
C PHE A 115 18.32 -5.78 -2.83
N CYS A 116 18.31 -6.92 -2.12
CA CYS A 116 19.11 -8.10 -2.53
C CYS A 116 18.47 -8.84 -3.71
N LEU A 117 18.53 -8.23 -4.89
CA LEU A 117 18.93 -9.05 -6.02
C LEU A 117 20.20 -8.57 -6.72
N PHE A 118 20.63 -7.31 -6.61
CA PHE A 118 21.85 -6.88 -7.29
C PHE A 118 22.55 -5.75 -6.55
N ASP A 119 23.88 -5.83 -6.53
CA ASP A 119 24.78 -4.81 -5.98
C ASP A 119 24.32 -3.39 -6.32
N LEU A 120 24.36 -2.54 -5.30
CA LEU A 120 23.98 -1.13 -5.30
C LEU A 120 24.74 -0.26 -6.34
N PHE A 121 25.73 -0.82 -7.03
CA PHE A 121 26.53 -0.15 -8.06
C PHE A 121 25.84 -0.11 -9.44
N THR A 122 24.76 -0.87 -9.65
CA THR A 122 24.07 -0.98 -10.95
C THR A 122 22.72 -0.26 -10.97
N ILE A 123 22.51 0.76 -10.13
CA ILE A 123 21.25 1.54 -10.13
C ILE A 123 21.21 2.58 -11.28
N ILE A 124 22.33 2.84 -11.96
CA ILE A 124 22.42 3.99 -12.89
C ILE A 124 22.36 3.61 -14.38
N CYS A 125 22.50 2.33 -14.79
CA CYS A 125 22.84 2.06 -16.20
C CYS A 125 22.02 1.00 -16.97
N THR A 126 21.06 0.27 -16.38
CA THR A 126 20.31 -0.74 -17.14
C THR A 126 18.81 -0.68 -16.90
N SER A 127 18.05 -0.74 -18.00
CA SER A 127 16.58 -0.72 -18.09
C SER A 127 15.88 -1.94 -17.47
N THR A 128 16.49 -2.60 -16.49
CA THR A 128 16.12 -3.94 -16.02
C THR A 128 16.20 -4.08 -14.50
N VAL A 129 15.86 -3.04 -13.74
CA VAL A 129 15.72 -3.16 -12.29
C VAL A 129 14.30 -3.66 -11.99
N THR A 130 14.17 -4.90 -11.52
CA THR A 130 12.91 -5.47 -11.05
C THR A 130 12.81 -5.35 -9.54
N VAL A 131 11.68 -4.87 -9.03
CA VAL A 131 11.40 -4.84 -7.60
C VAL A 131 10.46 -5.99 -7.25
N VAL A 132 10.86 -6.79 -6.26
CA VAL A 132 10.10 -7.92 -5.71
C VAL A 132 9.80 -7.63 -4.25
N ILE A 133 8.55 -7.80 -3.83
CA ILE A 133 8.09 -7.41 -2.48
C ILE A 133 7.37 -8.59 -1.81
N TYR A 134 8.16 -9.55 -1.31
CA TYR A 134 7.63 -10.79 -0.73
C TYR A 134 6.73 -10.59 0.49
N ILE A 135 7.08 -9.67 1.40
CA ILE A 135 6.28 -9.39 2.61
C ILE A 135 4.91 -8.81 2.23
N LEU A 136 4.87 -7.98 1.18
CA LEU A 136 3.63 -7.46 0.66
C LEU A 136 2.80 -8.59 0.00
N ALA A 137 3.45 -9.49 -0.75
CA ALA A 137 2.75 -10.64 -1.32
C ALA A 137 2.11 -11.54 -0.24
N ASP A 138 2.80 -11.79 0.87
CA ASP A 138 2.29 -12.66 1.93
C ASP A 138 1.19 -11.97 2.76
N THR A 139 1.30 -10.67 3.01
CA THR A 139 0.20 -9.91 3.65
C THR A 139 -1.04 -9.85 2.77
N ILE A 140 -0.87 -9.67 1.46
CA ILE A 140 -1.97 -9.72 0.49
C ILE A 140 -2.57 -11.14 0.43
N LEU A 141 -1.76 -12.19 0.52
CA LEU A 141 -2.23 -13.57 0.58
C LEU A 141 -3.03 -13.87 1.85
N LEU A 142 -2.64 -13.29 3.00
CA LEU A 142 -3.44 -13.37 4.21
C LEU A 142 -4.81 -12.70 4.00
N LEU A 143 -4.86 -11.52 3.38
CA LEU A 143 -6.12 -10.84 3.05
C LEU A 143 -7.00 -11.66 2.10
N HIS A 144 -6.39 -12.35 1.12
CA HIS A 144 -7.07 -13.30 0.25
C HIS A 144 -7.72 -14.45 1.03
N ASN A 145 -7.05 -14.95 2.07
CA ASN A 145 -7.58 -16.05 2.89
C ASN A 145 -8.65 -15.58 3.89
N PHE A 146 -8.58 -14.33 4.38
CA PHE A 146 -9.58 -13.75 5.28
C PHE A 146 -10.99 -13.68 4.67
N SER A 147 -11.12 -13.48 3.34
CA SER A 147 -12.44 -13.50 2.69
C SER A 147 -13.13 -14.87 2.77
N ASN A 148 -12.37 -15.97 2.95
CA ASN A 148 -12.92 -17.32 3.06
C ASN A 148 -13.35 -17.69 4.49
N ILE A 149 -12.93 -16.92 5.51
CA ILE A 149 -13.20 -17.22 6.93
C ILE A 149 -14.51 -16.58 7.42
N SER A 150 -15.05 -15.58 6.72
CA SER A 150 -16.28 -14.87 7.12
C SER A 150 -17.62 -15.54 6.71
N LEU A 151 -17.60 -16.83 6.34
CA LEU A 151 -18.77 -17.60 5.91
C LEU A 151 -19.04 -18.88 6.76
N SER A 152 -18.53 -18.95 7.99
CA SER A 152 -18.92 -19.99 8.97
C SER A 152 -19.60 -19.38 10.19
#